data_AF-A0A536FWC1-F1
#
_entry.id   AF-A0A536FWC1-F1
#
_cell.length_a   1.000
_cell.length_b   1.000
_cell.length_c   1.000
_cell.angle_alpha   90.00
_cell.angle_beta   90.00
_cell.angle_gamma   90.00
#
_symmetry.space_group_name_H-M   'P 1'
#
loop_
_entity.id
_entity.type
_entity.pdbx_description
1 polymer ?
#
loop_
_entity_poly.entity_id
_entity_poly.type
_entity_poly.pdbx_seq_one_letter_code
_entity_poly.pdbx_strand_id
1 'polypeptide(L)'
;MSSTRVIFAAAFDRVLPSWAANISAKRRVPYGSLALMIVPSLVVSALWAFGGTKLQAVFLDATAVIAVTFLGTVIAAIILPWRRKDIYDASPIARYKVGGIPLITITGVITAAFLVFLIWEWSFNGNNLYYTAVNASIPSVIYFAATYLVALVIYLVARYVRRRQGIDLSRIHHEIPVE
;
A
#
# COMPACT_ATOMS: atom_id res chain seq x y z
N MET A 1 -17.61 2.26 -6.11
CA MET A 1 -18.27 2.47 -4.80
C MET A 1 -17.62 1.60 -3.70
N SER A 2 -16.28 1.63 -3.59
CA SER A 2 -15.49 0.90 -2.55
C SER A 2 -14.46 1.83 -1.91
N SER A 3 -13.96 2.80 -2.69
CA SER A 3 -12.92 3.77 -2.32
C SER A 3 -13.24 4.58 -1.06
N THR A 4 -14.50 5.00 -0.86
CA THR A 4 -14.87 5.87 0.28
C THR A 4 -14.69 5.18 1.63
N ARG A 5 -14.90 3.85 1.74
CA ARG A 5 -14.69 3.10 2.99
C ARG A 5 -13.21 2.84 3.27
N VAL A 6 -12.42 2.57 2.24
CA VAL A 6 -10.97 2.36 2.36
C VAL A 6 -10.26 3.65 2.79
N ILE A 7 -10.64 4.80 2.23
CA ILE A 7 -10.11 6.12 2.62
C ILE A 7 -10.48 6.45 4.07
N PHE A 8 -11.71 6.11 4.48
CA PHE A 8 -12.16 6.27 5.86
C PHE A 8 -11.38 5.36 6.83
N ALA A 9 -11.20 4.08 6.51
CA ALA A 9 -10.43 3.14 7.32
C ALA A 9 -8.96 3.57 7.45
N ALA A 10 -8.33 3.98 6.34
CA ALA A 10 -6.95 4.47 6.35
C ALA A 10 -6.75 5.78 7.15
N ALA A 11 -7.80 6.62 7.26
CA ALA A 11 -7.80 7.77 8.16
C ALA A 11 -7.91 7.37 9.65
N PHE A 12 -8.52 6.22 9.94
CA PHE A 12 -8.74 5.69 11.28
C PHE A 12 -7.64 4.75 11.79
N ASP A 13 -6.75 4.25 10.93
CA ASP A 13 -5.56 3.44 11.32
C ASP A 13 -4.54 4.19 12.19
N ARG A 14 -4.89 5.42 12.58
CA ARG A 14 -4.06 6.32 13.36
C ARG A 14 -2.64 6.31 12.77
N VAL A 15 -2.53 6.62 11.48
CA VAL A 15 -1.26 7.04 10.87
C VAL A 15 -1.32 8.53 10.54
N LEU A 16 -2.47 9.02 10.07
CA LEU A 16 -2.67 10.42 9.68
C LEU A 16 -2.93 11.39 10.87
N PRO A 17 -2.66 12.69 10.71
CA PRO A 17 -2.91 13.72 11.74
C PRO A 17 -4.38 13.77 12.16
N SER A 18 -4.68 14.10 13.42
CA SER A 18 -6.06 14.14 13.94
C SER A 18 -7.00 15.05 13.15
N TRP A 19 -6.48 16.13 12.58
CA TRP A 19 -7.27 17.04 11.73
C TRP A 19 -7.70 16.42 10.40
N ALA A 20 -6.96 15.41 9.89
CA ALA A 20 -7.32 14.70 8.68
C ALA A 20 -8.61 13.91 8.86
N ALA A 21 -8.80 13.32 10.04
CA ALA A 21 -9.97 12.52 10.39
C ALA A 21 -11.21 13.35 10.80
N ASN A 22 -11.13 14.69 10.78
CA ASN A 22 -12.26 15.54 11.17
C ASN A 22 -13.35 15.52 10.10
N ILE A 23 -14.53 15.05 10.50
CA ILE A 23 -15.76 15.03 9.69
C ILE A 23 -16.59 16.27 10.05
N SER A 24 -17.02 17.03 9.05
CA SER A 24 -17.94 18.15 9.29
C SER A 24 -19.27 17.63 9.84
N ALA A 25 -19.65 18.04 11.04
CA ALA A 25 -20.91 17.63 11.69
C ALA A 25 -22.16 17.95 10.85
N LYS A 26 -22.10 19.03 10.04
CA LYS A 26 -23.25 19.53 9.27
C LYS A 26 -23.46 18.81 7.93
N ARG A 27 -22.37 18.40 7.28
CA ARG A 27 -22.43 17.77 5.93
C ARG A 27 -22.02 16.30 5.94
N ARG A 28 -21.51 15.78 7.07
CA ARG A 28 -20.96 14.43 7.23
C ARG A 28 -19.86 14.09 6.22
N VAL A 29 -19.15 15.11 5.74
CA VAL A 29 -18.04 14.98 4.77
C VAL A 29 -16.70 15.21 5.47
N PRO A 30 -15.69 14.36 5.25
CA PRO A 30 -14.33 14.53 5.79
C PRO A 30 -13.49 15.46 4.92
N TYR A 31 -13.60 16.77 5.14
CA TYR A 31 -12.85 17.76 4.35
C TYR A 31 -11.33 17.63 4.50
N GLY A 32 -10.84 17.24 5.69
CA GLY A 32 -9.41 17.01 5.94
C GLY A 32 -8.83 15.89 5.06
N SER A 33 -9.45 14.70 5.11
CA SER A 33 -9.08 13.58 4.23
C SER A 33 -9.22 13.91 2.76
N LEU A 34 -10.29 14.61 2.36
CA LEU A 34 -10.48 15.01 0.96
C LEU A 34 -9.37 15.93 0.47
N ALA A 35 -8.98 16.93 1.26
CA ALA A 35 -7.87 17.81 0.91
C ALA A 35 -6.55 17.05 0.80
N LEU A 36 -6.27 16.13 1.74
CA LEU A 36 -5.07 15.28 1.70
C LEU A 36 -5.01 14.35 0.49
N MET A 37 -6.15 13.99 -0.08
CA MET A 37 -6.19 13.22 -1.33
C MET A 37 -6.06 14.13 -2.55
N ILE A 38 -6.87 15.18 -2.62
CA ILE A 38 -7.00 16.02 -3.81
C ILE A 38 -5.71 16.81 -4.06
N VAL A 39 -5.13 17.42 -3.01
CA VAL A 39 -4.00 18.34 -3.18
C VAL A 39 -2.76 17.63 -3.77
N PRO A 40 -2.29 16.49 -3.24
CA PRO A 40 -1.18 15.76 -3.85
C PRO A 40 -1.52 15.23 -5.24
N SER A 41 -2.74 14.71 -5.43
CA SER A 41 -3.18 14.22 -6.75
C SER A 41 -3.19 15.31 -7.81
N LEU A 42 -3.61 16.54 -7.47
CA LEU A 42 -3.58 17.68 -8.39
C LEU A 42 -2.15 18.10 -8.73
N VAL A 43 -1.25 18.15 -7.74
CA VAL A 43 0.16 18.47 -7.98
C VAL A 43 0.79 17.46 -8.93
N VAL A 44 0.64 16.16 -8.65
CA VAL A 44 1.16 15.10 -9.51
C VAL A 44 0.53 15.14 -10.90
N SER A 45 -0.78 15.35 -11.00
CA SER A 45 -1.49 15.45 -12.29
C SER A 45 -1.03 16.65 -13.11
N ALA A 46 -0.80 17.80 -12.47
CA ALA A 46 -0.27 18.98 -13.15
C ALA A 46 1.16 18.76 -13.64
N LEU A 47 2.01 18.13 -12.82
CA LEU A 47 3.37 17.74 -13.22
C LEU A 47 3.37 16.76 -14.40
N TRP A 48 2.43 15.81 -14.44
CA TRP A 48 2.26 14.91 -15.58
C TRP A 48 1.81 15.62 -16.85
N ALA A 49 0.80 16.49 -16.74
CA ALA A 49 0.15 17.15 -17.87
C ALA A 49 1.04 18.24 -18.50
N PHE A 50 1.78 18.99 -17.68
CA PHE A 50 2.56 20.15 -18.13
C PHE A 50 4.08 19.96 -18.06
N GLY A 51 4.56 18.86 -17.47
CA GLY A 51 5.98 18.61 -17.23
C GLY A 51 6.78 18.05 -18.42
N GLY A 52 6.13 17.75 -19.53
CA GLY A 52 6.76 17.19 -20.73
C GLY A 52 7.19 15.72 -20.57
N THR A 53 7.78 15.16 -21.64
CA THR A 53 8.09 13.73 -21.76
C THR A 53 9.08 13.22 -20.70
N LYS A 54 10.00 14.08 -20.25
CA LYS A 54 10.97 13.72 -19.19
C LYS A 54 10.30 13.49 -17.84
N LEU A 55 9.31 14.30 -17.47
CA LEU A 55 8.55 14.10 -16.24
C LEU A 55 7.56 12.95 -16.36
N GLN A 56 7.01 12.70 -17.55
CA GLN A 56 6.17 11.52 -17.78
C GLN A 56 6.95 10.21 -17.61
N ALA A 57 8.21 10.16 -18.07
CA ALA A 57 9.05 8.98 -17.90
C ALA A 57 9.28 8.62 -16.41
N VAL A 58 9.19 9.58 -15.49
CA VAL A 58 9.40 9.38 -14.05
C VAL A 58 8.28 8.59 -13.37
N PHE A 59 7.06 8.58 -13.92
CA PHE A 59 5.94 7.82 -13.33
C PHE A 59 5.72 6.44 -13.96
N LEU A 60 6.59 6.00 -14.88
CA LEU A 60 6.50 4.66 -15.48
C LEU A 60 6.63 3.56 -14.40
N ASP A 61 7.45 3.79 -13.37
CA ASP A 61 7.63 2.86 -12.24
C ASP A 61 6.48 2.85 -11.23
N ALA A 62 5.43 3.66 -11.41
CA ALA A 62 4.27 3.66 -10.50
C ALA A 62 3.61 2.26 -10.44
N THR A 63 3.60 1.53 -11.55
CA THR A 63 3.09 0.16 -11.61
C THR A 63 3.90 -0.81 -10.76
N ALA A 64 5.22 -0.61 -10.67
CA ALA A 64 6.10 -1.43 -9.82
C ALA A 64 5.80 -1.22 -8.33
N VAL A 65 5.47 0.01 -7.90
CA VAL A 65 5.06 0.29 -6.51
C VAL A 65 3.79 -0.49 -6.15
N ILE A 66 2.82 -0.52 -7.06
CA ILE A 66 1.58 -1.28 -6.88
C ILE A 66 1.89 -2.78 -6.78
N ALA A 67 2.73 -3.31 -7.68
CA ALA A 67 3.11 -4.72 -7.66
C ALA A 67 3.80 -5.14 -6.34
N VAL A 68 4.71 -4.31 -5.81
CA VAL A 68 5.36 -4.55 -4.51
C VAL A 68 4.35 -4.53 -3.36
N THR A 69 3.36 -3.62 -3.41
CA THR A 69 2.29 -3.56 -2.40
C THR A 69 1.42 -4.82 -2.42
N PHE A 70 1.06 -5.30 -3.61
CA PHE A 70 0.36 -6.58 -3.76
C PHE A 70 1.21 -7.76 -3.32
N LEU A 71 2.52 -7.74 -3.59
CA LEU A 71 3.42 -8.80 -3.15
C LEU A 71 3.42 -8.92 -1.62
N GLY A 72 3.50 -7.80 -0.89
CA GLY A 72 3.39 -7.80 0.57
C GLY A 72 2.04 -8.35 1.06
N THR A 73 0.95 -7.99 0.39
CA THR A 73 -0.40 -8.48 0.71
C THR A 73 -0.53 -9.99 0.48
N VAL A 74 0.02 -10.48 -0.63
CA VAL A 74 0.00 -11.90 -0.98
C VAL A 74 0.87 -12.71 -0.02
N ILE A 75 2.04 -12.21 0.38
CA ILE A 75 2.88 -12.85 1.41
C ILE A 75 2.12 -12.95 2.74
N ALA A 76 1.43 -11.89 3.15
CA ALA A 76 0.59 -11.92 4.34
C ALA A 76 -0.51 -12.98 4.23
N ALA A 77 -1.17 -13.08 3.08
CA ALA A 77 -2.20 -14.10 2.82
C ALA A 77 -1.64 -15.53 2.82
N ILE A 78 -0.43 -15.74 2.29
CA ILE A 78 0.27 -17.04 2.32
C ILE A 78 0.49 -17.48 3.76
N ILE A 79 1.01 -16.59 4.62
CA ILE A 79 1.41 -16.90 6.01
C ILE A 79 0.20 -16.98 6.96
N LEU A 80 -0.91 -16.33 6.62
CA LEU A 80 -2.11 -16.19 7.45
C LEU A 80 -2.58 -17.51 8.11
N PRO A 81 -2.70 -18.65 7.39
CA PRO A 81 -3.22 -19.89 7.96
C PRO A 81 -2.37 -20.45 9.11
N TRP A 82 -1.09 -20.09 9.18
CA TRP A 82 -0.16 -20.56 10.22
C TRP A 82 0.06 -19.55 11.34
N ARG A 83 0.03 -18.25 11.02
CA ARG A 83 0.31 -17.19 12.01
C ARG A 83 -0.91 -16.74 12.80
N ARG A 84 -2.10 -16.82 12.20
CA ARG A 84 -3.39 -16.41 12.79
C ARG A 84 -4.45 -17.45 12.41
N LYS A 85 -4.23 -18.67 12.90
CA LYS A 85 -5.07 -19.83 12.58
C LYS A 85 -6.52 -19.66 13.06
N ASP A 86 -6.69 -18.99 14.20
CA ASP A 86 -7.96 -18.56 14.78
C ASP A 86 -8.80 -17.72 13.81
N ILE A 87 -8.21 -16.69 13.20
CA ILE A 87 -8.89 -15.81 12.23
C ILE A 87 -9.12 -16.58 10.92
N TYR A 88 -8.14 -17.36 10.49
CA TYR A 88 -8.24 -18.13 9.25
C TYR A 88 -9.35 -19.16 9.32
N ASP A 89 -9.43 -19.96 10.39
CA ASP A 89 -10.42 -21.03 10.54
C ASP A 89 -11.85 -20.48 10.72
N ALA A 90 -12.01 -19.25 11.21
CA ALA A 90 -13.29 -18.55 11.26
C ALA A 90 -13.78 -18.07 9.87
N SER A 91 -12.90 -18.01 8.86
CA SER A 91 -13.24 -17.55 7.51
C SER A 91 -13.90 -18.65 6.68
N PRO A 92 -14.90 -18.32 5.83
CA PRO A 92 -15.46 -19.26 4.86
C PRO A 92 -14.41 -19.88 3.93
N ILE A 93 -13.27 -19.18 3.73
CA ILE A 93 -12.19 -19.63 2.85
C ILE A 93 -11.43 -20.84 3.41
N ALA A 94 -11.51 -21.08 4.73
CA ALA A 94 -10.83 -22.18 5.41
C ALA A 94 -11.26 -23.57 4.91
N ARG A 95 -12.46 -23.65 4.33
CA ARG A 95 -13.07 -24.86 3.79
C ARG A 95 -12.40 -25.33 2.49
N TYR A 96 -11.72 -24.43 1.78
CA TYR A 96 -11.07 -24.75 0.52
C TYR A 96 -9.62 -25.18 0.76
N LYS A 97 -9.38 -26.49 0.68
CA LYS A 97 -8.05 -27.10 0.78
C LYS A 97 -7.84 -28.03 -0.39
N VAL A 98 -6.63 -28.01 -0.95
CA VAL A 98 -6.20 -28.93 -2.01
C VAL A 98 -5.01 -29.71 -1.48
N GLY A 99 -5.15 -31.03 -1.39
CA GLY A 99 -4.08 -31.90 -0.85
C GLY A 99 -3.69 -31.58 0.60
N GLY A 100 -4.62 -31.09 1.43
CA GLY A 100 -4.34 -30.69 2.81
C GLY A 100 -3.76 -29.28 2.98
N ILE A 101 -3.39 -28.61 1.88
CA ILE A 101 -2.86 -27.24 1.89
C ILE A 101 -4.01 -26.23 1.69
N PRO A 102 -4.08 -25.15 2.49
CA PRO A 102 -4.98 -24.01 2.24
C PRO A 102 -4.91 -23.48 0.81
N LEU A 103 -6.06 -23.35 0.13
CA LEU A 103 -6.10 -22.82 -1.24
C LEU A 103 -5.55 -21.38 -1.32
N ILE A 104 -5.72 -20.58 -0.27
CA ILE A 104 -5.17 -19.23 -0.16
C ILE A 104 -3.64 -19.20 -0.24
N THR A 105 -2.96 -20.22 0.30
CA THR A 105 -1.50 -20.33 0.22
C THR A 105 -1.09 -20.67 -1.21
N ILE A 106 -1.76 -21.63 -1.85
CA ILE A 106 -1.42 -22.06 -3.22
C ILE A 106 -1.59 -20.90 -4.20
N THR A 107 -2.78 -20.28 -4.19
CA THR A 107 -3.07 -19.11 -5.03
C THR A 107 -2.15 -17.95 -4.72
N GLY A 108 -1.82 -17.74 -3.44
CA GLY A 108 -0.86 -16.75 -3.01
C GLY A 108 0.54 -17.01 -3.57
N VAL A 109 1.07 -18.24 -3.49
CA VAL A 109 2.40 -18.58 -4.01
C VAL A 109 2.48 -18.37 -5.52
N ILE A 110 1.46 -18.82 -6.27
CA ILE A 110 1.39 -18.59 -7.72
C ILE A 110 1.39 -17.10 -8.04
N THR A 111 0.56 -16.32 -7.34
CA THR A 111 0.49 -14.87 -7.53
C THR A 111 1.81 -14.18 -7.16
N ALA A 112 2.45 -14.59 -6.07
CA ALA A 112 3.73 -14.05 -5.64
C ALA A 112 4.83 -14.35 -6.66
N ALA A 113 4.89 -15.58 -7.19
CA ALA A 113 5.84 -15.94 -8.24
C ALA A 113 5.64 -15.10 -9.50
N PHE A 114 4.39 -14.89 -9.93
CA PHE A 114 4.08 -14.03 -11.06
C PHE A 114 4.46 -12.56 -10.81
N LEU A 115 4.19 -12.03 -9.62
CA LEU A 115 4.57 -10.66 -9.26
C LEU A 115 6.10 -10.49 -9.21
N VAL A 116 6.83 -11.47 -8.67
CA VAL A 116 8.30 -11.46 -8.67
C VAL A 116 8.85 -11.49 -10.10
N PHE A 117 8.25 -12.32 -10.97
CA PHE A 117 8.59 -12.35 -12.40
C PHE A 117 8.37 -10.99 -13.06
N LEU A 118 7.21 -10.34 -12.83
CA LEU A 118 6.92 -9.02 -13.38
C LEU A 118 7.91 -7.95 -12.90
N ILE A 119 8.25 -7.94 -11.60
CA ILE A 119 9.23 -7.01 -11.04
C ILE A 119 10.60 -7.23 -11.69
N TRP A 120 10.98 -8.50 -11.92
CA TRP A 120 12.24 -8.83 -12.59
C TRP A 120 12.24 -8.36 -14.05
N GLU A 121 11.17 -8.64 -14.80
CA GLU A 121 10.99 -8.20 -16.19
C GLU A 121 11.06 -6.68 -16.32
N TRP A 122 10.38 -5.94 -15.45
CA TRP A 122 10.39 -4.48 -15.50
C TRP A 122 11.72 -3.86 -15.09
N SER A 123 12.47 -4.50 -14.19
CA SER A 123 13.69 -3.93 -13.62
C SER A 123 14.96 -4.33 -14.37
N PHE A 124 15.02 -5.58 -14.88
CA PHE A 124 16.27 -6.21 -15.33
C PHE A 124 16.23 -6.76 -16.75
N ASN A 125 15.09 -6.71 -17.46
CA ASN A 125 15.05 -7.19 -18.84
C ASN A 125 15.89 -6.27 -19.76
N GLY A 126 16.91 -6.85 -20.40
CA GLY A 126 17.82 -6.14 -21.31
C GLY A 126 17.17 -5.55 -22.56
N ASN A 127 15.99 -6.04 -22.96
CA ASN A 127 15.22 -5.47 -24.08
C ASN A 127 14.55 -4.13 -23.73
N ASN A 128 14.49 -3.77 -22.43
CA ASN A 128 13.90 -2.54 -21.91
C ASN A 128 12.56 -2.14 -22.58
N LEU A 129 11.69 -3.14 -22.81
CA LEU A 129 10.45 -2.96 -23.57
C LEU A 129 9.52 -1.89 -22.98
N TYR A 130 9.63 -1.67 -21.66
CA TYR A 130 8.75 -0.81 -20.88
C TYR A 130 9.42 0.49 -20.43
N TYR A 131 10.67 0.75 -20.79
CA TYR A 131 11.46 1.93 -20.36
C TYR A 131 11.62 2.09 -18.84
N THR A 132 11.34 1.03 -18.07
CA THR A 132 11.44 0.96 -16.60
C THR A 132 12.71 0.27 -16.12
N ALA A 133 13.55 -0.23 -17.03
CA ALA A 133 14.73 -0.97 -16.62
C ALA A 133 15.70 -0.06 -15.85
N VAL A 134 16.27 -0.59 -14.76
CA VAL A 134 17.08 0.20 -13.80
C VAL A 134 18.28 0.88 -14.48
N ASN A 135 18.80 0.26 -15.53
CA ASN A 135 19.91 0.75 -16.34
C ASN A 135 19.51 1.77 -17.41
N ALA A 136 18.22 1.92 -17.74
CA ALA A 136 17.76 2.78 -18.82
C ALA A 136 17.15 4.12 -18.34
N SER A 137 16.64 4.18 -17.11
CA SER A 137 15.92 5.35 -16.60
C SER A 137 16.29 5.68 -15.14
N ILE A 138 17.52 6.14 -14.93
CA ILE A 138 18.02 6.63 -13.62
C ILE A 138 17.04 7.59 -12.91
N PRO A 139 16.37 8.55 -13.59
CA PRO A 139 15.39 9.43 -12.95
C PRO A 139 14.17 8.70 -12.39
N SER A 140 13.72 7.62 -13.04
CA SER A 140 12.57 6.82 -12.62
C SER A 140 12.90 6.00 -11.37
N VAL A 141 14.09 5.39 -11.34
CA VAL A 141 14.61 4.67 -10.17
C VAL A 141 14.76 5.59 -8.96
N ILE A 142 15.23 6.82 -9.15
CA ILE A 142 15.33 7.82 -8.08
C ILE A 142 13.95 8.18 -7.54
N TYR A 143 12.96 8.36 -8.41
CA TYR A 143 11.58 8.63 -7.98
C TYR A 143 10.94 7.46 -7.24
N PHE A 144 11.17 6.23 -7.70
CA PHE A 144 10.78 5.02 -7.00
C PHE A 144 11.41 4.98 -5.59
N ALA A 145 12.72 5.17 -5.47
CA ALA A 145 13.39 5.20 -4.15
C ALA A 145 12.88 6.35 -3.26
N ALA A 146 12.67 7.55 -3.83
CA ALA A 146 12.17 8.71 -3.11
C ALA A 146 10.76 8.48 -2.57
N THR A 147 9.86 7.83 -3.33
CA THR A 147 8.51 7.54 -2.85
C THR A 147 8.50 6.57 -1.65
N TYR A 148 9.33 5.52 -1.66
CA TYR A 148 9.50 4.65 -0.47
C TYR A 148 10.11 5.40 0.71
N LEU A 149 11.08 6.28 0.46
CA LEU A 149 11.69 7.10 1.50
C LEU A 149 10.66 8.05 2.13
N VAL A 150 9.83 8.71 1.32
CA VAL A 150 8.73 9.55 1.81
C VAL A 150 7.74 8.72 2.65
N ALA A 151 7.37 7.52 2.21
CA ALA A 151 6.49 6.63 2.98
C ALA A 151 7.12 6.24 4.34
N LEU A 152 8.42 5.92 4.35
CA LEU A 152 9.18 5.62 5.57
C LEU A 152 9.24 6.82 6.52
N VAL A 153 9.52 8.02 5.99
CA VAL A 153 9.56 9.26 6.77
C VAL A 153 8.20 9.54 7.39
N ILE A 154 7.11 9.43 6.63
CA ILE A 154 5.74 9.60 7.15
C ILE A 154 5.47 8.61 8.30
N TYR A 155 5.84 7.34 8.12
CA TYR A 155 5.69 6.33 9.17
C TYR A 155 6.50 6.67 10.43
N LEU A 156 7.77 7.07 10.29
CA LEU A 156 8.63 7.42 11.42
C LEU A 156 8.15 8.68 12.16
N VAL A 157 7.74 9.71 11.41
CA VAL A 157 7.16 10.94 11.98
C VAL A 157 5.88 10.61 12.73
N ALA A 158 4.97 9.83 12.14
CA ALA A 158 3.76 9.38 12.79
C ALA A 158 4.08 8.59 14.07
N ARG A 159 5.02 7.64 14.02
CA ARG A 159 5.45 6.83 15.16
C ARG A 159 6.02 7.70 16.29
N TYR A 160 6.83 8.70 15.96
CA TYR A 160 7.44 9.58 16.94
C TYR A 160 6.42 10.51 17.62
N VAL A 161 5.54 11.14 16.84
CA VAL A 161 4.47 12.00 17.36
C VAL A 161 3.52 11.21 18.26
N ARG A 162 3.17 9.97 17.88
CA ARG A 162 2.23 9.13 18.63
C ARG A 162 2.82 8.57 19.92
N ARG A 163 4.11 8.24 19.92
CA ARG A 163 4.85 7.93 21.16
C ARG A 163 4.78 9.07 22.16
N ARG A 164 4.86 10.33 21.69
CA ARG A 164 4.71 11.52 22.55
C ARG A 164 3.27 11.78 23.02
N GLN A 165 2.27 11.23 22.34
CA GLN A 165 0.85 11.34 22.71
C GLN A 165 0.38 10.22 23.66
N GLY A 166 1.29 9.36 24.14
CA GLY A 166 0.96 8.26 25.07
C GLY A 166 0.16 7.10 24.43
N ILE A 167 0.02 7.10 23.10
CA ILE A 167 -0.67 6.04 22.37
C ILE A 167 0.35 4.98 21.96
N ASP A 168 0.32 3.83 22.63
CA ASP A 168 1.14 2.70 22.25
C ASP A 168 0.56 1.99 21.02
N LEU A 169 1.02 2.40 19.84
CA LEU A 169 0.69 1.76 18.55
C LEU A 169 0.94 0.24 18.54
N SER A 170 1.85 -0.26 19.39
CA SER A 170 2.12 -1.70 19.50
C SER A 170 1.00 -2.47 20.20
N ARG A 171 0.18 -1.80 21.02
CA ARG A 171 -0.95 -2.40 21.75
C ARG A 171 -2.27 -2.36 20.98
N ILE A 172 -2.41 -1.51 19.96
CA ILE A 172 -3.64 -1.42 19.13
C ILE A 172 -3.85 -2.67 18.26
N HIS A 173 -2.78 -3.40 17.96
CA HIS A 173 -2.83 -4.63 17.17
C HIS A 173 -2.94 -5.91 18.02
N HIS A 174 -2.99 -5.77 19.35
CA HIS A 174 -3.49 -6.82 20.24
C HIS A 174 -5.00 -6.61 20.38
N GLU A 175 -5.73 -7.70 20.24
CA GLU A 175 -7.18 -7.80 20.05
C GLU A 175 -8.00 -6.80 20.89
N ILE A 176 -9.06 -6.28 20.26
CA ILE A 176 -10.15 -5.61 20.98
C ILE A 176 -10.70 -6.67 21.95
N PRO A 177 -10.76 -6.43 23.27
CA PRO A 177 -11.42 -7.36 24.17
C PRO A 177 -12.85 -7.56 23.66
N VAL A 178 -13.22 -8.83 23.47
CA VAL A 178 -14.59 -9.23 23.16
C VAL A 178 -15.46 -8.83 24.34
N GLU A 179 -16.17 -7.72 24.19
CA GLU A 179 -17.47 -7.47 24.82
C GLU A 179 -18.53 -7.41 23.72
#